data_AF-A0A836SHX5-F1
#
_entry.id   AF-A0A836SHX5-F1
#
_cell.length_a   1.000
_cell.length_b   1.000
_cell.length_c   1.000
_cell.angle_alpha   90.00
_cell.angle_beta   90.00
_cell.angle_gamma   90.00
#
_symmetry.space_group_name_H-M   'P 1'
#
loop_
_entity.id
_entity.type
_entity.pdbx_description
1 polymer ?
#
loop_
_entity_poly.entity_id
_entity_poly.type
_entity_poly.pdbx_seq_one_letter_code
_entity_poly.pdbx_strand_id
1 'polypeptide(L)'
;MKKIFAAVMVIVSFTLSCCPWSIPKPPSVNIPIPQINITPQVKVGPEVTPGFTTQYMLQMYQLLFSYTFGVGGCWIWTSDFRPGEWTKWEITVPEGEKMIVEMAYLKLTPDGNQWWRIGYYPYRKGEEPLIYEGMFSSDMGQLRRLRAKFGDEEPREIPVTEGTYVARPVKLTEESVEGAKVGVETVTVPAGTYRAGHIRYGSVTGGTIEWWTSGQVPGGVVRYLIRDENEKLVLKSELLSFGSGAKSALGSF
;
A
#
# COMPACT_ATOMS: atom_id res chain seq x y z
N MET A 1 28.28 11.12 -8.73
CA MET A 1 27.14 11.90 -8.21
C MET A 1 25.96 10.96 -8.00
N LYS A 2 25.68 10.55 -6.76
CA LYS A 2 24.53 9.70 -6.40
C LYS A 2 23.32 10.61 -6.23
N LYS A 3 22.30 10.46 -7.07
CA LYS A 3 21.02 11.17 -6.89
C LYS A 3 20.19 10.39 -5.88
N ILE A 4 19.71 11.10 -4.86
CA ILE A 4 18.84 10.57 -3.81
C ILE A 4 17.45 10.37 -4.42
N PHE A 5 16.86 9.20 -4.19
CA PHE A 5 15.51 8.83 -4.59
C PHE A 5 14.48 9.77 -3.94
N ALA A 6 13.60 10.37 -4.74
CA ALA A 6 12.39 11.02 -4.26
C ALA A 6 11.21 10.10 -4.61
N ALA A 7 10.73 9.33 -3.64
CA ALA A 7 9.41 8.73 -3.75
C ALA A 7 8.39 9.87 -3.69
N VAL A 8 7.66 10.08 -4.77
CA VAL A 8 6.56 11.06 -4.81
C VAL A 8 5.41 10.50 -3.99
N MET A 9 5.36 10.86 -2.71
CA MET A 9 4.17 10.71 -1.88
C MET A 9 3.25 11.89 -2.22
N VAL A 10 2.12 11.62 -2.87
CA VAL A 10 1.10 12.64 -3.14
C VAL A 10 0.50 13.07 -1.81
N ILE A 11 0.91 14.24 -1.33
CA ILE A 11 0.30 14.90 -0.17
C ILE A 11 -0.91 15.67 -0.69
N VAL A 12 -2.11 15.17 -0.40
CA VAL A 12 -3.35 15.91 -0.63
C VAL A 12 -3.43 17.04 0.40
N SER A 13 -3.20 18.28 -0.03
CA SER A 13 -3.34 19.47 0.82
C SER A 13 -4.76 20.02 0.71
N PHE A 14 -5.48 20.07 1.82
CA PHE A 14 -6.83 20.65 1.91
C PHE A 14 -6.76 22.14 2.29
N THR A 15 -7.29 23.02 1.45
CA THR A 15 -7.72 24.35 1.86
C THR A 15 -9.22 24.35 2.09
N LEU A 16 -9.63 24.29 3.36
CA LEU A 16 -11.01 24.48 3.78
C LEU A 16 -11.38 25.97 3.64
N SER A 17 -12.27 26.28 2.70
CA SER A 17 -13.01 27.54 2.70
C SER A 17 -14.39 27.32 2.11
N CYS A 18 -15.43 27.35 2.95
CA CYS A 18 -16.76 27.87 2.62
C CYS A 18 -17.65 28.03 3.88
N CYS A 19 -18.44 29.11 3.87
CA CYS A 19 -19.26 29.74 4.91
C CYS A 19 -20.52 28.96 5.41
N PRO A 20 -21.53 29.59 6.07
CA PRO A 20 -21.53 30.07 7.46
C PRO A 20 -22.75 29.50 8.22
N TRP A 21 -22.56 28.53 9.11
CA TRP A 21 -23.60 28.13 10.07
C TRP A 21 -23.13 28.46 11.50
N SER A 22 -23.92 29.26 12.21
CA SER A 22 -23.62 29.84 13.52
C SER A 22 -23.66 28.78 14.62
N ILE A 23 -22.54 28.10 14.84
CA ILE A 23 -22.35 27.23 16.01
C ILE A 23 -21.95 28.12 17.21
N PRO A 24 -22.57 27.95 18.41
CA PRO A 24 -22.16 28.68 19.61
C PRO A 24 -20.68 28.42 19.91
N LYS A 25 -19.89 29.49 20.12
CA LYS A 25 -18.47 29.39 20.47
C LYS A 25 -18.31 28.66 21.82
N PRO A 26 -17.55 27.56 21.91
CA PRO A 26 -17.13 27.02 23.19
C PRO A 26 -16.20 28.01 23.91
N PRO A 27 -16.15 27.97 25.26
CA PRO A 27 -15.33 28.89 26.04
C PRO A 27 -13.85 28.76 25.67
N SER A 28 -13.21 29.92 25.47
CA SER A 28 -11.80 30.04 25.10
C SER A 28 -10.90 29.64 26.26
N VAL A 29 -10.26 28.48 26.16
CA VAL A 29 -9.13 28.11 27.01
C VAL A 29 -7.87 28.69 26.37
N ASN A 30 -7.25 29.65 27.04
CA ASN A 30 -6.04 30.32 26.56
C ASN A 30 -4.81 29.44 26.90
N ILE A 31 -4.40 28.61 25.95
CA ILE A 31 -3.15 27.82 26.05
C ILE A 31 -2.06 28.60 25.30
N PRO A 32 -0.96 29.02 25.94
CA PRO A 32 0.11 29.74 25.26
C PRO A 32 0.78 28.84 24.20
N ILE A 33 0.73 29.28 22.96
CA ILE A 33 1.40 28.63 21.83
C ILE A 33 2.85 29.15 21.78
N PRO A 34 3.88 28.31 21.92
CA PRO A 34 5.25 28.75 21.72
C PRO A 34 5.46 29.12 20.25
N GLN A 35 5.95 30.34 20.00
CA GLN A 35 6.32 30.77 18.65
C GLN A 35 7.59 30.03 18.20
N ILE A 36 7.43 29.07 17.31
CA ILE A 36 8.55 28.40 16.65
C ILE A 36 8.94 29.26 15.44
N ASN A 37 10.09 29.92 15.54
CA ASN A 37 10.67 30.73 14.48
C ASN A 37 11.26 29.82 13.39
N ILE A 38 10.52 29.62 12.30
CA ILE A 38 10.95 28.81 11.14
C ILE A 38 11.59 29.74 10.09
N THR A 39 12.78 30.26 10.39
CA THR A 39 13.68 30.74 9.35
C THR A 39 14.81 29.72 9.20
N PRO A 40 14.88 28.94 8.10
CA PRO A 40 15.94 27.95 7.96
C PRO A 40 17.27 28.65 7.71
N GLN A 41 18.05 28.84 8.76
CA GLN A 41 19.48 29.11 8.67
C GLN A 41 20.15 27.82 8.20
N VAL A 42 20.55 27.77 6.92
CA VAL A 42 21.34 26.66 6.37
C VAL A 42 22.72 26.68 7.03
N LYS A 43 22.87 25.89 8.09
CA LYS A 43 24.18 25.43 8.57
C LYS A 43 24.45 24.06 7.99
N VAL A 44 25.59 23.95 7.32
CA VAL A 44 26.12 22.73 6.72
C VAL A 44 26.43 21.71 7.83
N GLY A 45 25.84 20.51 7.73
CA GLY A 45 26.13 19.29 8.54
C GLY A 45 25.30 19.14 9.83
N PRO A 46 24.81 17.92 10.14
CA PRO A 46 25.68 16.94 10.79
C PRO A 46 25.59 15.51 10.20
N GLU A 47 26.54 14.65 10.57
CA GLU A 47 26.59 13.22 10.26
C GLU A 47 25.22 12.54 10.46
N VAL A 48 24.82 11.75 9.47
CA VAL A 48 23.58 10.98 9.51
C VAL A 48 23.74 9.84 10.51
N THR A 49 23.16 9.97 11.69
CA THR A 49 23.22 8.94 12.75
C THR A 49 22.51 7.66 12.27
N PRO A 50 23.15 6.48 12.30
CA PRO A 50 22.58 5.21 11.78
C PRO A 50 21.20 4.81 12.35
N GLY A 51 20.84 5.28 13.55
CA GLY A 51 19.53 5.01 14.16
C GLY A 51 18.37 5.79 13.51
N PHE A 52 18.62 7.00 13.02
CA PHE A 52 17.59 7.84 12.40
C PHE A 52 17.16 7.29 11.03
N THR A 53 18.11 6.79 10.24
CA THR A 53 17.83 6.15 8.95
C THR A 53 17.12 4.81 9.14
N THR A 54 17.52 4.00 10.11
CA THR A 54 16.90 2.67 10.33
C THR A 54 15.43 2.79 10.73
N GLN A 55 15.11 3.66 11.69
CA GLN A 55 13.72 3.85 12.15
C GLN A 55 12.83 4.46 11.05
N TYR A 56 13.36 5.44 10.32
CA TYR A 56 12.66 6.04 9.18
C TYR A 56 12.36 5.00 8.09
N MET A 57 13.35 4.18 7.73
CA MET A 57 13.16 3.11 6.74
C MET A 57 12.14 2.08 7.20
N LEU A 58 12.15 1.69 8.49
CA LEU A 58 11.12 0.81 9.06
C LEU A 58 9.71 1.41 8.94
N GLN A 59 9.53 2.69 9.26
CA GLN A 59 8.25 3.36 9.09
C GLN A 59 7.80 3.39 7.62
N MET A 60 8.74 3.63 6.70
CA MET A 60 8.44 3.56 5.27
C MET A 60 8.03 2.14 4.85
N TYR A 61 8.69 1.10 5.35
CA TYR A 61 8.28 -0.28 5.06
C TYR A 61 6.91 -0.61 5.65
N GLN A 62 6.62 -0.20 6.89
CA GLN A 62 5.30 -0.38 7.49
C GLN A 62 4.21 0.28 6.63
N LEU A 63 4.48 1.49 6.12
CA LEU A 63 3.57 2.21 5.24
C LEU A 63 3.39 1.48 3.90
N LEU A 64 4.48 1.05 3.26
CA LEU A 64 4.45 0.31 2.00
C LEU A 64 3.72 -1.02 2.12
N PHE A 65 3.99 -1.79 3.17
CA PHE A 65 3.24 -3.00 3.50
C PHE A 65 1.77 -2.66 3.65
N SER A 66 1.43 -1.68 4.50
CA SER A 66 0.04 -1.28 4.74
C SER A 66 -0.70 -0.86 3.46
N TYR A 67 -0.06 -0.16 2.53
CA TYR A 67 -0.65 0.22 1.23
C TYR A 67 -0.78 -0.94 0.24
N THR A 68 0.16 -1.89 0.27
CA THR A 68 0.11 -3.04 -0.65
C THR A 68 -0.93 -4.04 -0.22
N PHE A 69 -1.09 -4.14 1.09
CA PHE A 69 -2.03 -4.99 1.76
C PHE A 69 -3.43 -4.37 1.79
N GLY A 70 -3.55 -3.06 1.96
CA GLY A 70 -4.83 -2.35 1.91
C GLY A 70 -4.86 -1.30 0.80
N VAL A 71 -5.84 -1.36 -0.10
CA VAL A 71 -6.02 -0.32 -1.11
C VAL A 71 -7.05 0.71 -0.63
N GLY A 72 -6.64 1.97 -0.52
CA GLY A 72 -7.46 3.02 0.12
C GLY A 72 -7.67 2.81 1.62
N GLY A 73 -6.84 2.00 2.28
CA GLY A 73 -7.01 1.62 3.68
C GLY A 73 -7.91 0.39 3.92
N CYS A 74 -8.44 -0.23 2.86
CA CYS A 74 -9.28 -1.43 2.95
C CYS A 74 -8.60 -2.63 2.30
N TRP A 75 -8.60 -3.77 2.99
CA TRP A 75 -8.12 -5.04 2.49
C TRP A 75 -9.25 -5.70 1.69
N ILE A 76 -9.06 -5.87 0.39
CA ILE A 76 -10.18 -6.13 -0.54
C ILE A 76 -10.26 -7.60 -0.96
N TRP A 77 -9.33 -8.42 -0.48
CA TRP A 77 -9.23 -9.77 -0.98
C TRP A 77 -10.49 -10.57 -0.65
N THR A 78 -11.24 -10.94 -1.68
CA THR A 78 -12.46 -11.76 -1.59
C THR A 78 -12.11 -13.26 -1.61
N SER A 79 -10.83 -13.58 -1.73
CA SER A 79 -10.30 -14.94 -1.67
C SER A 79 -8.93 -14.90 -0.99
N ASP A 80 -8.54 -15.99 -0.34
CA ASP A 80 -7.24 -16.08 0.33
C ASP A 80 -6.13 -16.46 -0.66
N PHE A 81 -4.91 -16.00 -0.38
CA PHE A 81 -3.71 -16.57 -1.02
C PHE A 81 -3.35 -17.90 -0.37
N ARG A 82 -2.82 -18.81 -1.18
CA ARG A 82 -2.13 -20.01 -0.71
C ARG A 82 -0.61 -19.81 -0.80
N PRO A 83 0.18 -20.51 0.02
CA PRO A 83 1.63 -20.51 -0.11
C PRO A 83 2.07 -20.87 -1.54
N GLY A 84 2.98 -20.07 -2.09
CA GLY A 84 3.45 -20.11 -3.47
C GLY A 84 2.64 -19.23 -4.44
N GLU A 85 1.46 -18.73 -4.09
CA GLU A 85 0.67 -17.89 -4.99
C GLU A 85 1.18 -16.46 -5.05
N TRP A 86 1.05 -15.84 -6.22
CA TRP A 86 1.48 -14.46 -6.46
C TRP A 86 0.60 -13.74 -7.46
N THR A 87 0.60 -12.41 -7.38
CA THR A 87 -0.09 -11.50 -8.31
C THR A 87 0.83 -10.33 -8.66
N LYS A 88 0.66 -9.78 -9.87
CA LYS A 88 1.31 -8.57 -10.36
C LYS A 88 0.26 -7.60 -10.85
N TRP A 89 0.43 -6.34 -10.52
CA TRP A 89 -0.52 -5.27 -10.75
C TRP A 89 0.15 -4.11 -11.42
N GLU A 90 -0.47 -3.53 -12.46
CA GLU A 90 -0.10 -2.22 -12.97
C GLU A 90 -0.94 -1.16 -12.25
N ILE A 91 -0.29 -0.28 -11.50
CA ILE A 91 -0.90 0.89 -10.87
C ILE A 91 -0.66 2.11 -11.76
N THR A 92 -1.73 2.83 -12.06
CA THR A 92 -1.75 4.07 -12.82
C THR A 92 -2.40 5.17 -11.98
N VAL A 93 -1.69 6.27 -11.80
CA VAL A 93 -2.20 7.51 -11.20
C VAL A 93 -2.25 8.56 -12.31
N PRO A 94 -3.35 9.34 -12.47
CA PRO A 94 -3.40 10.42 -13.45
C PRO A 94 -2.25 11.39 -13.23
N GLU A 95 -1.60 11.83 -14.32
CA GLU A 95 -0.42 12.71 -14.30
C GLU A 95 0.81 12.15 -13.57
N GLY A 96 0.72 10.92 -13.05
CA GLY A 96 1.78 10.20 -12.36
C GLY A 96 2.45 9.14 -13.23
N GLU A 97 3.57 8.62 -12.73
CA GLU A 97 4.23 7.48 -13.35
C GLU A 97 3.48 6.18 -13.06
N LYS A 98 3.51 5.26 -14.02
CA LYS A 98 3.02 3.89 -13.80
C LYS A 98 4.01 3.13 -12.91
N MET A 99 3.48 2.18 -12.15
CA MET A 99 4.27 1.30 -11.29
C MET A 99 3.73 -0.12 -11.40
N ILE A 100 4.61 -1.12 -11.44
CA ILE A 100 4.21 -2.51 -11.23
C ILE A 100 4.43 -2.87 -9.78
N VAL A 101 3.42 -3.47 -9.16
CA VAL A 101 3.52 -4.06 -7.82
C VAL A 101 3.31 -5.55 -7.91
N GLU A 102 4.24 -6.33 -7.37
CA GLU A 102 4.11 -7.77 -7.17
C GLU A 102 3.84 -8.05 -5.69
N MET A 103 2.94 -8.99 -5.45
CA MET A 103 2.74 -9.61 -4.14
C MET A 103 2.83 -11.12 -4.27
N ALA A 104 3.56 -11.77 -3.37
CA ALA A 104 3.63 -13.22 -3.34
C ALA A 104 3.57 -13.74 -1.90
N TYR A 105 2.67 -14.68 -1.64
CA TYR A 105 2.67 -15.44 -0.40
C TYR A 105 3.68 -16.57 -0.54
N LEU A 106 4.85 -16.45 0.08
CA LEU A 106 5.95 -17.38 -0.14
C LEU A 106 5.79 -18.68 0.64
N LYS A 107 5.45 -18.59 1.93
CA LYS A 107 5.52 -19.74 2.85
C LYS A 107 4.73 -19.49 4.13
N LEU A 108 4.05 -20.53 4.61
CA LEU A 108 3.54 -20.63 5.99
C LEU A 108 4.55 -21.43 6.83
N THR A 109 4.97 -20.91 7.98
CA THR A 109 5.86 -21.64 8.90
C THR A 109 5.06 -22.59 9.81
N PRO A 110 5.70 -23.59 10.44
CA PRO A 110 5.04 -24.47 11.41
C PRO A 110 4.35 -23.70 12.56
N ASP A 111 4.94 -22.59 13.00
CA ASP A 111 4.40 -21.72 14.06
C ASP A 111 3.27 -20.79 13.58
N GLY A 112 2.82 -20.94 12.33
CA GLY A 112 1.75 -20.15 11.74
C GLY A 112 2.18 -18.79 11.18
N ASN A 113 3.47 -18.44 11.22
CA ASN A 113 3.96 -17.18 10.66
C ASN A 113 3.95 -17.22 9.12
N GLN A 114 3.79 -16.07 8.49
CA GLN A 114 3.63 -15.96 7.04
C GLN A 114 4.79 -15.18 6.42
N TRP A 115 5.47 -15.77 5.44
CA TRP A 115 6.44 -15.08 4.62
C TRP A 115 5.80 -14.51 3.37
N TRP A 116 5.96 -13.21 3.17
CA TRP A 116 5.43 -12.49 2.02
C TRP A 116 6.54 -11.75 1.29
N ARG A 117 6.49 -11.76 -0.05
CA ARG A 117 7.30 -10.89 -0.90
C ARG A 117 6.46 -9.77 -1.46
N ILE A 118 7.03 -8.56 -1.46
CA ILE A 118 6.52 -7.42 -2.20
C ILE A 118 7.62 -6.90 -3.12
N GLY A 119 7.29 -6.71 -4.39
CA GLY A 119 8.19 -6.10 -5.37
C GLY A 119 7.57 -4.87 -5.98
N TYR A 120 8.32 -3.76 -6.01
CA TYR A 120 7.96 -2.55 -6.75
C TYR A 120 8.89 -2.43 -7.94
N TYR A 121 8.33 -2.37 -9.14
CA TYR A 121 9.08 -2.25 -10.38
C TYR A 121 8.63 -0.96 -11.10
N PRO A 122 9.47 0.09 -11.11
CA PRO A 122 9.17 1.32 -11.81
C PRO A 122 9.17 1.10 -13.33
N TYR A 123 8.32 1.83 -14.06
CA TYR A 123 8.36 1.84 -15.53
C TYR A 123 9.47 2.74 -16.08
N ARG A 124 9.95 3.69 -15.26
CA ARG A 124 10.94 4.67 -15.68
C ARG A 124 12.29 4.01 -15.89
N LYS A 125 12.85 4.18 -17.09
CA LYS A 125 14.18 3.67 -17.44
C LYS A 125 15.24 4.30 -16.52
N GLY A 126 16.05 3.45 -15.89
CA GLY A 126 17.11 3.85 -14.97
C GLY A 126 16.67 3.99 -13.52
N GLU A 127 15.40 3.70 -13.20
CA GLU A 127 14.99 3.44 -11.82
C GLU A 127 15.06 1.94 -11.53
N GLU A 128 15.44 1.64 -10.31
CA GLU A 128 15.77 0.29 -9.87
C GLU A 128 14.60 -0.35 -9.12
N PRO A 129 14.38 -1.68 -9.28
CA PRO A 129 13.33 -2.38 -8.56
C PRO A 129 13.64 -2.46 -7.07
N LEU A 130 12.59 -2.61 -6.29
CA LEU A 130 12.66 -2.67 -4.84
C LEU A 130 11.91 -3.89 -4.36
N ILE A 131 12.64 -4.82 -3.72
CA ILE A 131 12.10 -6.12 -3.31
C ILE A 131 12.23 -6.26 -1.80
N TYR A 132 11.14 -6.66 -1.16
CA TYR A 132 11.06 -6.93 0.26
C TYR A 132 10.53 -8.32 0.52
N GLU A 133 11.07 -8.99 1.52
CA GLU A 133 10.52 -10.22 2.08
C GLU A 133 10.36 -10.07 3.58
N GLY A 134 9.10 -10.09 4.02
CA GLY A 134 8.73 -9.93 5.43
C GLY A 134 8.17 -11.23 6.00
N MET A 135 8.57 -11.57 7.22
CA MET A 135 7.91 -12.60 8.02
C MET A 135 6.93 -11.93 8.96
N PHE A 136 5.66 -12.24 8.81
CA PHE A 136 4.58 -11.70 9.62
C PHE A 136 4.09 -12.74 10.63
N SER A 137 3.54 -12.27 11.75
CA SER A 137 2.73 -13.11 12.64
C SER A 137 1.57 -13.77 11.90
N SER A 138 0.98 -14.81 12.48
CA SER A 138 -0.14 -15.54 11.88
C SER A 138 -1.34 -14.66 11.51
N ASP A 139 -1.62 -13.64 12.31
CA ASP A 139 -2.66 -12.63 12.08
C ASP A 139 -2.21 -11.47 11.17
N MET A 140 -0.99 -11.54 10.64
CA MET A 140 -0.32 -10.50 9.84
C MET A 140 -0.22 -9.13 10.52
N GLY A 141 -0.41 -9.05 11.85
CA GLY A 141 -0.39 -7.78 12.58
C GLY A 141 0.98 -7.31 13.03
N GLN A 142 1.99 -8.19 13.05
CA GLN A 142 3.35 -7.86 13.46
C GLN A 142 4.34 -8.34 12.42
N LEU A 143 5.25 -7.44 12.03
CA LEU A 143 6.44 -7.80 11.26
C LEU A 143 7.48 -8.35 12.24
N ARG A 144 8.00 -9.54 11.95
CA ARG A 144 8.96 -10.26 12.80
C ARG A 144 10.37 -10.27 12.22
N ARG A 145 10.48 -10.29 10.89
CA ARG A 145 11.74 -10.22 10.15
C ARG A 145 11.52 -9.51 8.84
N LEU A 146 12.56 -8.84 8.34
CA LEU A 146 12.53 -8.16 7.06
C LEU A 146 13.88 -8.28 6.35
N ARG A 147 13.82 -8.70 5.09
CA ARG A 147 14.95 -8.68 4.17
C ARG A 147 14.60 -7.80 2.98
N ALA A 148 15.54 -6.97 2.54
CA ALA A 148 15.30 -6.00 1.46
C ALA A 148 16.44 -6.00 0.45
N LYS A 149 16.10 -5.73 -0.82
CA LYS A 149 17.04 -5.51 -1.91
C LYS A 149 16.64 -4.24 -2.68
N PHE A 150 17.60 -3.35 -2.87
CA PHE A 150 17.44 -2.09 -3.61
C PHE A 150 18.23 -2.19 -4.92
N GLY A 151 17.54 -2.32 -6.04
CA GLY A 151 18.15 -2.52 -7.35
C GLY A 151 19.09 -3.71 -7.40
N ASP A 152 20.32 -3.43 -7.82
CA ASP A 152 21.39 -4.43 -7.95
C ASP A 152 22.23 -4.61 -6.68
N GLU A 153 21.90 -3.94 -5.57
CA GLU A 153 22.59 -4.17 -4.30
C GLU A 153 22.35 -5.58 -3.76
N GLU A 154 23.26 -6.08 -2.93
CA GLU A 154 23.07 -7.36 -2.24
C GLU A 154 21.89 -7.30 -1.25
N PRO A 155 21.04 -8.35 -1.18
CA PRO A 155 19.97 -8.42 -0.19
C PRO A 155 20.51 -8.36 1.25
N ARG A 156 19.88 -7.55 2.09
CA ARG A 156 20.28 -7.38 3.50
C ARG A 156 19.12 -7.54 4.47
N GLU A 157 19.43 -8.03 5.66
CA GLU A 157 18.48 -8.02 6.78
C GLU A 157 18.31 -6.58 7.27
N ILE A 158 17.07 -6.17 7.49
CA ILE A 158 16.71 -4.91 8.11
C ILE A 158 16.32 -5.22 9.56
N PRO A 159 16.92 -4.57 10.56
CA PRO A 159 16.53 -4.75 11.96
C PRO A 159 15.04 -4.44 12.14
N VAL A 160 14.28 -5.36 12.73
CA VAL A 160 12.88 -5.16 13.11
C VAL A 160 12.81 -5.18 14.64
N THR A 161 12.20 -4.16 15.24
CA THR A 161 12.09 -4.08 16.71
C THR A 161 10.84 -4.79 17.20
N GLU A 162 10.85 -5.21 18.46
CA GLU A 162 9.62 -5.62 19.14
C GLU A 162 8.56 -4.52 19.04
N GLY A 163 7.30 -4.90 18.83
CA GLY A 163 6.22 -3.95 18.62
C GLY A 163 6.19 -3.29 17.23
N THR A 164 6.91 -3.81 16.23
CA THR A 164 6.73 -3.38 14.82
C THR A 164 5.40 -3.91 14.28
N TYR A 165 4.34 -3.14 14.51
CA TYR A 165 3.00 -3.44 13.98
C TYR A 165 2.85 -2.97 12.55
N VAL A 166 2.13 -3.73 11.75
CA VAL A 166 1.69 -3.32 10.41
C VAL A 166 0.16 -3.30 10.39
N ALA A 167 -0.43 -2.51 9.49
CA ALA A 167 -1.87 -2.54 9.32
C ALA A 167 -2.30 -3.96 8.94
N ARG A 168 -3.21 -4.52 9.74
CA ARG A 168 -3.70 -5.87 9.50
C ARG A 168 -4.56 -5.89 8.24
N PRO A 169 -4.48 -6.96 7.46
CA PRO A 169 -5.59 -7.40 6.63
C PRO A 169 -6.92 -7.36 7.40
N VAL A 170 -7.90 -6.54 6.97
CA VAL A 170 -9.25 -6.57 7.52
C VAL A 170 -10.22 -7.05 6.44
N LYS A 171 -10.71 -8.29 6.56
CA LYS A 171 -11.72 -8.83 5.65
C LYS A 171 -13.04 -8.08 5.83
N LEU A 172 -13.65 -7.67 4.73
CA LEU A 172 -15.02 -7.12 4.73
C LEU A 172 -16.02 -8.23 5.08
N THR A 173 -17.12 -7.87 5.76
CA THR A 173 -18.21 -8.82 6.02
C THR A 173 -19.01 -9.09 4.75
N GLU A 174 -19.70 -10.23 4.70
CA GLU A 174 -20.55 -10.59 3.56
C GLU A 174 -21.68 -9.57 3.35
N GLU A 175 -22.29 -9.07 4.42
CA GLU A 175 -23.36 -8.08 4.36
C GLU A 175 -22.85 -6.74 3.79
N SER A 176 -21.63 -6.34 4.14
CA SER A 176 -21.01 -5.14 3.57
C SER A 176 -20.78 -5.30 2.07
N VAL A 177 -20.25 -6.45 1.66
CA VAL A 177 -19.96 -6.75 0.25
C VAL A 177 -21.24 -6.80 -0.57
N GLU A 178 -22.29 -7.48 -0.10
CA GLU A 178 -23.56 -7.57 -0.82
C GLU A 178 -24.27 -6.20 -0.86
N GLY A 179 -24.21 -5.41 0.21
CA GLY A 179 -24.79 -4.06 0.24
C GLY A 179 -24.13 -3.06 -0.71
N ALA A 180 -22.88 -3.31 -1.11
CA ALA A 180 -22.13 -2.46 -2.05
C ALA A 180 -22.07 -3.04 -3.48
N LYS A 181 -22.71 -4.19 -3.73
CA LYS A 181 -22.69 -4.86 -5.02
C LYS A 181 -23.52 -4.10 -6.04
N VAL A 182 -22.88 -3.74 -7.15
CA VAL A 182 -23.53 -3.10 -8.29
C VAL A 182 -24.07 -4.16 -9.26
N GLY A 183 -23.32 -5.24 -9.45
CA GLY A 183 -23.72 -6.30 -10.38
C GLY A 183 -22.58 -7.25 -10.72
N VAL A 184 -22.68 -7.88 -11.89
CA VAL A 184 -21.65 -8.75 -12.47
C VAL A 184 -21.46 -8.36 -13.92
N GLU A 185 -20.23 -8.12 -14.33
CA GLU A 185 -19.91 -7.70 -15.69
C GLU A 185 -18.64 -8.37 -16.23
N THR A 186 -18.44 -8.26 -17.54
CA THR A 186 -17.24 -8.79 -18.19
C THR A 186 -16.17 -7.72 -18.21
N VAL A 187 -15.02 -8.01 -17.61
CA VAL A 187 -13.89 -7.10 -17.48
C VAL A 187 -12.67 -7.67 -18.19
N THR A 188 -12.05 -6.89 -19.06
CA THR A 188 -10.78 -7.23 -19.68
C THR A 188 -9.66 -6.38 -19.07
N VAL A 189 -8.61 -7.06 -18.60
CA VAL A 189 -7.36 -6.51 -18.05
C VAL A 189 -6.18 -7.20 -18.74
N PRO A 190 -4.93 -6.75 -18.56
CA PRO A 190 -3.78 -7.39 -19.21
C PRO A 190 -3.63 -8.90 -18.89
N ALA A 191 -4.02 -9.33 -17.69
CA ALA A 191 -4.02 -10.74 -17.31
C ALA A 191 -5.13 -11.59 -17.96
N GLY A 192 -6.04 -11.00 -18.74
CA GLY A 192 -7.12 -11.70 -19.45
C GLY A 192 -8.51 -11.09 -19.24
N THR A 193 -9.53 -11.85 -19.63
CA THR A 193 -10.93 -11.45 -19.53
C THR A 193 -11.67 -12.29 -18.49
N TYR A 194 -12.42 -11.62 -17.61
CA TYR A 194 -13.07 -12.23 -16.46
C TYR A 194 -14.55 -11.82 -16.40
N ARG A 195 -15.40 -12.75 -15.96
CA ARG A 195 -16.74 -12.43 -15.50
C ARG A 195 -16.64 -12.06 -14.02
N ALA A 196 -16.65 -10.77 -13.71
CA ALA A 196 -16.29 -10.24 -12.40
C ALA A 196 -17.50 -9.62 -11.69
N GLY A 197 -17.59 -9.82 -10.37
CA GLY A 197 -18.53 -9.08 -9.52
C GLY A 197 -18.05 -7.63 -9.38
N HIS A 198 -18.94 -6.66 -9.54
CA HIS A 198 -18.65 -5.24 -9.39
C HIS A 198 -19.19 -4.75 -8.05
N ILE A 199 -18.29 -4.22 -7.23
CA ILE A 199 -18.59 -3.68 -5.90
C ILE A 199 -18.19 -2.21 -5.89
N ARG A 200 -19.06 -1.34 -5.34
CA ARG A 200 -18.85 0.11 -5.29
C ARG A 200 -19.24 0.65 -3.91
N TYR A 201 -18.26 1.27 -3.25
CA TYR A 201 -18.45 1.97 -1.98
C TYR A 201 -18.29 3.48 -2.17
N GLY A 202 -18.96 4.25 -1.31
CA GLY A 202 -18.64 5.66 -1.11
C GLY A 202 -17.36 5.82 -0.30
N SER A 203 -16.55 6.83 -0.63
CA SER A 203 -15.41 7.24 0.19
C SER A 203 -15.85 8.24 1.26
N VAL A 204 -15.27 8.15 2.46
CA VAL A 204 -15.56 9.08 3.59
C VAL A 204 -15.22 10.54 3.23
N THR A 205 -14.27 10.74 2.31
CA THR A 205 -13.86 12.07 1.83
C THR A 205 -14.63 12.55 0.60
N GLY A 206 -15.71 11.87 0.23
CA GLY A 206 -16.38 12.06 -1.07
C GLY A 206 -15.73 11.24 -2.19
N GLY A 207 -16.52 10.95 -3.23
CA GLY A 207 -16.12 10.07 -4.33
C GLY A 207 -16.40 8.59 -4.08
N THR A 208 -15.81 7.72 -4.90
CA THR A 208 -16.09 6.28 -4.86
C THR A 208 -14.86 5.39 -4.96
N ILE A 209 -15.00 4.21 -4.37
CA ILE A 209 -14.00 3.14 -4.37
C ILE A 209 -14.66 1.90 -4.99
N GLU A 210 -14.06 1.37 -6.06
CA GLU A 210 -14.69 0.32 -6.88
C GLU A 210 -13.77 -0.87 -7.09
N TRP A 211 -14.35 -2.06 -7.02
CA TRP A 211 -13.66 -3.34 -7.18
C TRP A 211 -14.36 -4.24 -8.17
N TRP A 212 -13.54 -4.93 -8.96
CA TRP A 212 -13.98 -6.05 -9.78
C TRP A 212 -13.36 -7.32 -9.28
N THR A 213 -14.19 -8.26 -8.86
CA THR A 213 -13.79 -9.45 -8.14
C THR A 213 -13.99 -10.72 -8.95
N SER A 214 -13.05 -11.65 -8.84
CA SER A 214 -13.11 -12.96 -9.50
C SER A 214 -12.38 -13.99 -8.66
N GLY A 215 -13.06 -15.06 -8.26
CA GLY A 215 -12.46 -16.18 -7.50
C GLY A 215 -11.42 -17.00 -8.28
N GLN A 216 -11.14 -16.65 -9.54
CA GLN A 216 -10.12 -17.31 -10.37
C GLN A 216 -8.69 -16.80 -10.10
N VAL A 217 -8.57 -15.67 -9.40
CA VAL A 217 -7.30 -14.99 -9.14
C VAL A 217 -6.99 -15.09 -7.65
N PRO A 218 -5.73 -15.41 -7.25
CA PRO A 218 -5.33 -15.32 -5.86
C PRO A 218 -5.70 -13.96 -5.30
N GLY A 219 -6.41 -13.97 -4.18
CA GLY A 219 -6.89 -12.72 -3.60
C GLY A 219 -8.20 -12.18 -4.17
N GLY A 220 -8.68 -12.66 -5.31
CA GLY A 220 -10.07 -12.47 -5.72
C GLY A 220 -10.40 -11.12 -6.38
N VAL A 221 -9.41 -10.33 -6.78
CA VAL A 221 -9.61 -9.01 -7.45
C VAL A 221 -8.93 -9.03 -8.82
N VAL A 222 -9.50 -8.34 -9.81
CA VAL A 222 -8.91 -8.18 -11.15
C VAL A 222 -8.70 -6.71 -11.54
N ARG A 223 -9.51 -5.80 -10.98
CA ARG A 223 -9.39 -4.35 -11.18
C ARG A 223 -9.84 -3.60 -9.93
N TYR A 224 -9.22 -2.45 -9.72
CA TYR A 224 -9.55 -1.48 -8.69
C TYR A 224 -9.51 -0.06 -9.22
N LEU A 225 -10.49 0.76 -8.82
CA LEU A 225 -10.53 2.20 -9.12
C LEU A 225 -10.82 3.03 -7.86
N ILE A 226 -10.19 4.20 -7.77
CA ILE A 226 -10.59 5.29 -6.89
C ILE A 226 -11.02 6.47 -7.77
N ARG A 227 -12.15 7.08 -7.44
CA ARG A 227 -12.63 8.33 -8.03
C ARG A 227 -12.88 9.36 -6.95
N ASP A 228 -12.62 10.63 -7.28
CA ASP A 228 -12.98 11.75 -6.42
C ASP A 228 -14.49 12.06 -6.50
N GLU A 229 -14.94 13.06 -5.74
CA GLU A 229 -16.33 13.52 -5.71
C GLU A 229 -16.87 14.03 -7.06
N ASN A 230 -15.98 14.38 -7.99
CA ASN A 230 -16.30 14.83 -9.34
C ASN A 230 -16.18 13.68 -10.37
N GLU A 231 -16.12 12.43 -9.89
CA GLU A 231 -15.96 11.20 -10.69
C GLU A 231 -14.64 11.13 -11.47
N LYS A 232 -13.68 12.01 -11.17
CA LYS A 232 -12.36 11.97 -11.81
C LYS A 232 -11.57 10.81 -11.25
N LEU A 233 -10.91 10.08 -12.14
CA LEU A 233 -10.03 8.99 -11.75
C LEU A 233 -8.91 9.55 -10.85
N VAL A 234 -8.67 8.91 -9.72
CA VAL A 234 -7.56 9.20 -8.81
C VAL A 234 -6.51 8.10 -8.89
N LEU A 235 -6.95 6.84 -9.00
CA LEU A 235 -6.06 5.69 -9.08
C LEU A 235 -6.76 4.56 -9.82
N LYS A 236 -6.03 3.90 -10.71
CA LYS A 236 -6.43 2.64 -11.35
C LYS A 236 -5.38 1.57 -11.10
N SER A 237 -5.80 0.39 -10.65
CA SER A 237 -4.94 -0.79 -10.56
C SER A 237 -5.58 -1.93 -11.34
N GLU A 238 -4.81 -2.54 -12.24
CA GLU A 238 -5.26 -3.65 -13.08
C GLU A 238 -4.31 -4.84 -12.95
N LEU A 239 -4.91 -6.03 -12.88
CA LEU A 239 -4.14 -7.27 -12.80
C LEU A 239 -3.35 -7.48 -14.10
N LEU A 240 -2.03 -7.52 -13.95
CA LEU A 240 -1.07 -7.71 -15.03
C LEU A 240 -0.83 -9.20 -15.29
N SER A 241 -0.61 -9.96 -14.21
CA SER A 241 -0.44 -11.42 -14.24
C SER A 241 -0.56 -12.01 -12.84
N PHE A 242 -0.69 -13.32 -12.74
CA PHE A 242 -0.71 -14.05 -11.47
C PHE A 242 -0.24 -15.49 -11.70
N GLY A 243 0.03 -16.21 -10.63
CA GLY A 243 0.40 -17.61 -10.73
C GLY A 243 0.72 -18.25 -9.38
N SER A 244 1.41 -19.39 -9.46
CA SER A 244 1.85 -20.18 -8.32
C SER A 244 3.35 -20.45 -8.39
N GLY A 245 3.90 -21.15 -7.39
CA GLY A 245 5.31 -21.52 -7.34
C GLY A 245 6.27 -20.39 -6.98
N ALA A 246 5.79 -19.30 -6.38
CA ALA A 246 6.65 -18.24 -5.86
C ALA A 246 7.63 -18.80 -4.83
N LYS A 247 8.90 -18.43 -4.99
CA LYS A 247 10.01 -18.75 -4.07
C LYS A 247 10.61 -17.46 -3.54
N SER A 248 11.37 -17.53 -2.45
CA SER A 248 12.16 -16.40 -2.00
C SER A 248 13.12 -15.96 -3.11
N ALA A 249 13.09 -14.67 -3.44
CA ALA A 249 14.06 -13.99 -4.28
C ALA A 249 15.28 -13.52 -3.49
N LEU A 250 15.15 -13.37 -2.17
CA LEU A 250 16.19 -12.80 -1.31
C LEU A 250 16.94 -13.83 -0.45
N GLY A 251 16.56 -15.12 -0.53
CA GLY A 251 17.12 -16.20 0.29
C GLY A 251 16.75 -16.07 1.78
N SER A 252 15.51 -15.70 2.08
CA SER A 252 15.09 -15.33 3.44
C SER A 252 14.87 -16.53 4.39
N PHE A 253 14.72 -17.74 3.85
CA PHE A 253 14.47 -18.99 4.58
C PHE A 253 14.93 -20.21 3.79
#